data_AF-A0A227J6Z4-F1
#
_entry.id   AF-A0A227J6Z4-F1
#
_cell.length_a   1.000
_cell.length_b   1.000
_cell.length_c   1.000
_cell.angle_alpha   90.00
_cell.angle_beta   90.00
_cell.angle_gamma   90.00
#
_symmetry.space_group_name_H-M   'P 1'
#
loop_
_entity.id
_entity.type
_entity.pdbx_description
1 polymer ?
#
loop_
_entity_poly.entity_id
_entity_poly.type
_entity_poly.pdbx_seq_one_letter_code
_entity_poly.pdbx_strand_id
1 'polypeptide(L)'
;MDAPLMHGQMCLGTLNVAHHQTHFYTKEQAAQLQCIANWIALNIALHIQIMKMEHLATTDDLTGIPNRREFMRQIEHRLSEFRTQGIKFHVAILDLDNFKKLNDKFGHDAGDKSLIHAANTIKGH
;
A
#
# COMPACT_ATOMS: atom_id res chain seq x y z
N MET A 1 27.29 11.81 15.29
CA MET A 1 27.05 12.66 14.11
C MET A 1 25.75 12.20 13.50
N ASP A 2 24.90 13.15 13.17
CA ASP A 2 23.58 12.95 12.61
C ASP A 2 23.48 13.66 11.26
N ALA A 3 22.68 13.09 10.37
CA ALA A 3 22.31 13.70 9.09
C ALA A 3 20.80 13.53 8.87
N PRO A 4 20.04 14.62 8.71
CA PRO A 4 18.61 14.54 8.47
C PRO A 4 18.31 13.92 7.09
N LEU A 5 17.31 13.04 7.07
CA LEU A 5 16.74 12.42 5.86
C LEU A 5 15.74 13.41 5.24
N MET A 6 16.21 14.30 4.37
CA MET A 6 15.38 15.36 3.80
C MET A 6 14.85 15.01 2.41
N HIS A 7 13.56 15.22 2.18
CA HIS A 7 12.94 15.24 0.85
C HIS A 7 12.19 16.57 0.65
N GLY A 8 12.79 17.50 -0.09
CA GLY A 8 12.29 18.88 -0.17
C GLY A 8 12.33 19.55 1.21
N GLN A 9 11.17 20.05 1.67
CA GLN A 9 11.02 20.64 3.02
C GLN A 9 10.64 19.60 4.10
N MET A 10 10.38 18.34 3.72
CA MET A 10 9.97 17.30 4.65
C MET A 10 11.19 16.56 5.23
N CYS A 11 11.25 16.45 6.56
CA CYS A 11 12.20 15.58 7.25
C CYS A 11 11.53 14.23 7.53
N LEU A 12 12.09 13.16 6.97
CA LEU A 12 11.59 11.79 7.13
C LEU A 12 12.21 11.08 8.35
N GLY A 13 13.24 11.66 8.94
CA GLY A 13 13.98 11.11 10.07
C GLY A 13 15.43 11.55 10.07
N THR A 14 16.28 10.84 10.82
CA THR A 14 17.72 11.14 10.94
C THR A 14 18.54 9.87 10.78
N LEU A 15 19.62 9.94 10.00
CA LEU A 15 20.65 8.92 9.96
C LEU A 15 21.75 9.26 10.97
N ASN A 16 21.95 8.38 11.95
CA ASN A 16 22.91 8.60 13.03
C ASN A 16 24.08 7.63 12.93
N VAL A 17 25.30 8.18 13.07
CA VAL A 17 26.54 7.41 13.26
C VAL A 17 27.19 7.85 14.56
N ALA A 18 27.58 6.86 15.38
CA ALA A 18 28.12 7.08 16.71
C ALA A 18 29.52 6.48 16.85
N HIS A 19 30.38 7.18 17.58
CA HIS A 19 31.71 6.72 17.96
C HIS A 19 31.99 7.07 19.42
N HIS A 20 32.80 6.27 20.10
CA HIS A 20 33.11 6.44 21.53
C HIS A 20 34.07 7.61 21.81
N GLN A 21 34.84 8.05 20.81
CA GLN A 21 35.73 9.21 20.92
C GLN A 21 35.04 10.50 20.48
N THR A 22 35.27 11.58 21.24
CA THR A 22 34.86 12.94 20.87
C THR A 22 35.66 13.46 19.68
N HIS A 23 35.05 14.26 18.79
CA HIS A 23 35.68 14.83 17.59
C HIS A 23 36.27 13.81 16.60
N PHE A 24 35.79 12.57 16.63
CA PHE A 24 36.26 11.49 15.75
C PHE A 24 35.96 11.75 14.26
N TYR A 25 34.82 12.38 13.96
CA TYR A 25 34.37 12.57 12.59
C TYR A 25 34.79 13.91 12.01
N THR A 26 35.21 13.91 10.75
CA THR A 26 35.62 15.10 10.00
C THR A 26 34.41 15.78 9.33
N LYS A 27 34.61 17.03 8.87
CA LYS A 27 33.61 17.73 8.04
C LYS A 27 33.34 17.02 6.71
N GLU A 28 34.35 16.38 6.14
CA GLU A 28 34.20 15.60 4.90
C GLU A 28 33.31 14.38 5.12
N GLN A 29 33.51 13.66 6.23
CA GLN A 29 32.64 12.55 6.62
C GLN A 29 31.21 13.01 6.91
N ALA A 30 31.04 14.22 7.47
CA ALA A 30 29.72 14.83 7.63
C ALA A 30 29.02 15.07 6.28
N ALA A 31 29.75 15.61 5.30
CA ALA A 31 29.21 15.83 3.96
C ALA A 31 28.84 14.50 3.27
N GLN A 32 29.68 13.48 3.40
CA GLN A 32 29.39 12.14 2.87
C GLN A 32 28.15 11.52 3.54
N LEU A 33 28.03 11.64 4.87
CA LEU A 33 26.86 11.18 5.60
C LEU A 33 25.59 11.90 5.13
N GLN A 34 25.65 13.21 4.90
CA GLN A 34 24.52 13.97 4.36
C GLN A 34 24.14 13.53 2.94
N CYS A 35 25.10 13.23 2.07
CA CYS A 35 24.82 12.69 0.73
C CYS A 35 24.06 11.35 0.81
N ILE A 36 24.50 10.45 1.70
CA ILE A 36 23.82 9.16 1.92
C ILE A 36 22.42 9.39 2.50
N ALA A 37 22.29 10.28 3.48
CA ALA A 37 21.01 10.63 4.09
C ALA A 37 20.01 11.17 3.05
N ASN A 38 20.45 12.06 2.15
CA ASN A 38 19.62 12.59 1.07
C ASN A 38 19.19 11.49 0.08
N TRP A 39 20.11 10.59 -0.29
CA TRP A 39 19.77 9.47 -1.19
C TRP A 39 18.76 8.52 -0.55
N ILE A 40 18.94 8.18 0.73
CA ILE A 40 17.97 7.35 1.48
C ILE A 40 16.61 8.05 1.53
N ALA A 41 16.57 9.34 1.85
CA ALA A 41 15.33 10.10 1.92
C ALA A 41 14.57 10.10 0.59
N LEU A 42 15.27 10.27 -0.54
CA LEU A 42 14.68 10.20 -1.87
C LEU A 42 14.08 8.82 -2.17
N ASN A 43 14.80 7.74 -1.84
CA ASN A 43 14.32 6.38 -2.07
C ASN A 43 13.12 6.02 -1.19
N ILE A 44 13.10 6.45 0.08
CA ILE A 44 11.94 6.29 0.95
C ILE A 44 10.73 7.00 0.35
N ALA A 45 10.89 8.28 -0.03
CA ALA A 45 9.81 9.05 -0.63
C ALA A 45 9.27 8.41 -1.92
N LEU A 46 10.16 7.95 -2.80
CA LEU A 46 9.80 7.23 -4.02
C LEU A 46 9.04 5.94 -3.71
N HIS A 47 9.52 5.14 -2.76
CA HIS A 47 8.87 3.87 -2.40
C HIS A 47 7.45 4.11 -1.86
N ILE A 48 7.26 5.12 -1.01
CA ILE A 48 5.93 5.52 -0.52
C ILE A 48 5.01 5.91 -1.68
N GLN A 49 5.51 6.64 -2.68
CA GLN A 49 4.72 7.02 -3.85
C GLN A 49 4.33 5.79 -4.69
N ILE A 50 5.26 4.85 -4.91
CA ILE A 50 4.99 3.60 -5.60
C ILE A 50 3.91 2.81 -4.88
N MET A 51 4.04 2.61 -3.57
CA MET A 51 3.03 1.89 -2.77
C MET A 51 1.65 2.54 -2.87
N LYS A 52 1.58 3.88 -2.87
CA LYS A 52 0.31 4.61 -3.05
C LYS A 52 -0.29 4.37 -4.44
N MET A 53 0.55 4.43 -5.49
CA MET A 53 0.09 4.16 -6.86
C MET A 53 -0.38 2.71 -7.00
N GLU A 54 0.35 1.75 -6.44
CA GLU A 54 -0.04 0.34 -6.43
C GLU A 54 -1.38 0.16 -5.71
N HIS A 55 -1.56 0.77 -4.54
CA HIS A 55 -2.81 0.70 -3.79
C HIS A 55 -4.00 1.21 -4.60
N LEU A 56 -3.90 2.43 -5.17
CA LEU A 56 -4.94 3.03 -6.02
C LEU A 56 -5.24 2.17 -7.25
N ALA A 57 -4.24 1.49 -7.78
CA ALA A 57 -4.40 0.74 -8.99
C ALA A 57 -4.91 -0.70 -8.71
N THR A 58 -4.81 -1.20 -7.48
CA THR A 58 -5.21 -2.58 -7.09
C THR A 58 -6.44 -2.64 -6.18
N THR A 59 -6.86 -1.52 -5.61
CA THR A 59 -7.96 -1.43 -4.63
C THR A 59 -9.16 -0.71 -5.24
N ASP A 60 -10.36 -1.09 -4.82
CA ASP A 60 -11.60 -0.33 -5.07
C ASP A 60 -11.75 0.76 -4.01
N ASP A 61 -11.84 2.02 -4.42
CA ASP A 61 -11.82 3.18 -3.50
C ASP A 61 -13.03 3.23 -2.55
N LEU A 62 -14.18 2.72 -2.98
CA LEU A 62 -15.40 2.75 -2.17
C LEU A 62 -15.35 1.69 -1.06
N THR A 63 -15.02 0.45 -1.43
CA THR A 63 -15.13 -0.72 -0.52
C THR A 63 -13.80 -1.12 0.12
N GLY A 64 -12.68 -0.62 -0.40
CA GLY A 64 -11.32 -0.97 0.05
C GLY A 64 -10.91 -2.42 -0.23
N ILE A 65 -11.67 -3.17 -1.04
CA ILE A 65 -11.33 -4.55 -1.42
C ILE A 65 -10.49 -4.56 -2.70
N PRO A 66 -9.81 -5.67 -3.04
CA PRO A 66 -9.14 -5.80 -4.33
C PRO A 66 -10.11 -5.51 -5.48
N ASN A 67 -9.73 -4.61 -6.39
CA ASN A 67 -10.52 -4.34 -7.57
C ASN A 67 -10.45 -5.50 -8.57
N ARG A 68 -11.25 -5.42 -9.64
CA ARG A 68 -11.31 -6.47 -10.67
C ARG A 68 -9.93 -6.82 -11.26
N ARG A 69 -9.06 -5.82 -11.44
CA ARG A 69 -7.72 -6.04 -12.03
C ARG A 69 -6.85 -6.86 -11.10
N GLU A 70 -6.85 -6.53 -9.82
CA GLU A 70 -6.12 -7.27 -8.80
C GLU A 70 -6.70 -8.68 -8.59
N PHE A 71 -8.03 -8.83 -8.61
CA PHE A 71 -8.68 -10.14 -8.59
C PHE A 71 -8.19 -11.04 -9.73
N MET A 72 -8.15 -10.53 -10.98
CA MET A 72 -7.66 -11.32 -12.12
C MET A 72 -6.20 -11.74 -11.95
N ARG A 73 -5.34 -10.84 -11.46
CA ARG A 73 -3.93 -11.14 -11.17
C ARG A 73 -3.80 -12.27 -10.13
N GLN A 74 -4.62 -12.24 -9.07
CA GLN A 74 -4.61 -13.28 -8.05
C GLN A 74 -5.12 -14.63 -8.58
N ILE A 75 -6.17 -14.63 -9.41
CA ILE A 75 -6.68 -15.86 -10.04
C ILE A 75 -5.64 -16.49 -10.97
N GLU A 76 -4.93 -15.70 -11.77
CA GLU A 76 -3.83 -16.19 -12.61
C GLU A 76 -2.72 -16.84 -11.78
N HIS A 77 -2.38 -16.24 -10.64
CA HIS A 77 -1.42 -16.82 -9.70
C HIS A 77 -1.91 -18.15 -9.12
N ARG A 78 -3.16 -18.22 -8.62
CA ARG A 78 -3.76 -19.46 -8.09
C ARG A 78 -3.86 -20.56 -9.14
N LEU A 79 -4.15 -20.20 -10.40
CA LEU A 79 -4.13 -21.15 -11.52
C LEU A 79 -2.72 -21.73 -11.76
N SER A 80 -1.68 -20.92 -11.60
CA SER A 80 -0.30 -21.38 -11.72
C SER A 80 0.07 -22.33 -10.58
N GLU A 81 -0.29 -22.02 -9.34
CA GLU A 81 -0.10 -22.90 -8.18
C GLU A 81 -0.84 -24.24 -8.35
N PHE A 82 -2.07 -24.21 -8.85
CA PHE A 82 -2.81 -25.43 -9.16
C PHE A 82 -2.08 -26.29 -10.21
N ARG A 83 -1.58 -25.68 -11.29
CA ARG A 83 -0.88 -26.40 -12.36
C ARG A 83 0.47 -26.99 -11.92
N THR A 84 1.19 -26.27 -11.06
CA THR A 84 2.56 -26.63 -10.66
C THR A 84 2.61 -27.50 -9.40
N GLN A 85 1.68 -27.29 -8.47
CA GLN A 85 1.70 -27.91 -7.14
C GLN A 85 0.43 -28.70 -6.83
N GLY A 86 -0.59 -28.66 -7.70
CA GLY A 86 -1.87 -29.33 -7.46
C GLY A 86 -2.74 -28.65 -6.39
N ILE A 87 -2.39 -27.45 -5.94
CA ILE A 87 -3.13 -26.71 -4.91
C ILE A 87 -4.48 -26.27 -5.49
N LYS A 88 -5.56 -26.91 -5.03
CA LYS A 88 -6.92 -26.61 -5.47
C LYS A 88 -7.41 -25.29 -4.86
N PHE A 89 -8.22 -24.56 -5.63
CA PHE A 89 -8.92 -23.36 -5.16
C PHE A 89 -10.33 -23.32 -5.74
N HIS A 90 -11.19 -22.49 -5.14
CA HIS A 90 -12.57 -22.28 -5.58
C HIS A 90 -12.78 -20.79 -5.85
N VAL A 91 -13.75 -20.48 -6.72
CA VAL A 91 -14.18 -19.12 -7.02
C VAL A 91 -15.68 -19.03 -6.80
N ALA A 92 -16.11 -18.01 -6.06
CA ALA A 92 -17.51 -17.67 -5.88
C ALA A 92 -17.78 -16.29 -6.49
N ILE A 93 -18.93 -16.14 -7.13
CA ILE A 93 -19.44 -14.85 -7.59
C ILE A 93 -20.66 -14.56 -6.75
N LEU A 94 -20.69 -13.36 -6.15
CA LEU A 94 -21.76 -12.89 -5.30
C LEU A 94 -22.36 -11.64 -5.93
N ASP A 95 -23.68 -11.53 -5.86
CA ASP A 95 -24.43 -10.35 -6.30
C ASP A 95 -25.33 -9.88 -5.15
N LEU A 96 -25.50 -8.57 -5.01
CA LEU A 96 -26.37 -8.00 -3.98
C LEU A 96 -27.81 -7.93 -4.49
N ASP A 97 -28.66 -8.80 -3.93
CA ASP A 97 -30.06 -8.86 -4.30
C ASP A 97 -30.77 -7.50 -4.11
N ASN A 98 -31.56 -7.12 -5.11
CA ASN A 98 -32.37 -5.89 -5.10
C ASN A 98 -31.58 -4.59 -4.88
N PHE A 99 -30.27 -4.55 -5.16
CA PHE A 99 -29.43 -3.36 -4.92
C PHE A 99 -29.99 -2.07 -5.55
N LYS A 100 -30.53 -2.15 -6.78
CA LYS A 100 -31.20 -1.03 -7.43
C LYS A 100 -32.39 -0.49 -6.63
N LYS A 101 -33.24 -1.35 -6.06
CA LYS A 101 -34.39 -0.92 -5.26
C LYS A 101 -33.96 -0.19 -3.99
N LEU A 102 -32.83 -0.59 -3.40
CA LEU A 102 -32.25 0.10 -2.25
C LEU A 102 -31.79 1.51 -2.64
N ASN A 103 -31.09 1.65 -3.77
CA ASN A 103 -30.69 2.97 -4.29
C ASN A 103 -31.90 3.83 -4.63
N ASP A 104 -32.90 3.28 -5.32
CA ASP A 104 -34.10 4.01 -5.73
C ASP A 104 -34.92 4.50 -4.51
N LYS A 105 -34.91 3.75 -3.40
CA LYS A 105 -35.68 4.07 -2.18
C LYS A 105 -34.94 4.98 -1.20
N PHE A 106 -33.62 4.84 -1.07
CA PHE A 106 -32.83 5.46 -0.01
C PHE A 106 -31.68 6.33 -0.52
N GLY A 107 -31.50 6.44 -1.84
CA GLY A 107 -30.43 7.19 -2.48
C GLY A 107 -29.11 6.41 -2.58
N HIS A 108 -28.17 6.98 -3.34
CA HIS A 108 -26.87 6.37 -3.62
C HIS A 108 -25.99 6.21 -2.37
N ASP A 109 -26.04 7.16 -1.43
CA ASP A 109 -25.29 7.06 -0.16
C ASP A 109 -25.66 5.80 0.65
N ALA A 110 -26.92 5.35 0.56
CA ALA A 110 -27.35 4.11 1.19
C ALA A 110 -26.80 2.88 0.44
N GLY A 111 -26.76 2.95 -0.89
CA GLY A 111 -26.10 1.97 -1.75
C GLY A 111 -24.63 1.78 -1.39
N ASP A 112 -23.90 2.89 -1.30
CA ASP A 112 -22.48 2.91 -0.97
C ASP A 112 -22.22 2.28 0.40
N LYS A 113 -23.02 2.64 1.41
CA LYS A 113 -22.96 2.00 2.73
C LYS A 113 -23.24 0.50 2.68
N SER A 114 -24.19 0.06 1.86
CA SER A 114 -24.50 -1.36 1.67
C SER A 114 -23.32 -2.11 1.03
N LEU A 115 -22.69 -1.54 0.01
CA LEU A 115 -21.50 -2.11 -0.63
C LEU A 115 -20.33 -2.23 0.35
N ILE A 116 -20.04 -1.16 1.11
CA ILE A 116 -19.00 -1.17 2.15
C ILE A 116 -19.30 -2.24 3.19
N HIS A 117 -20.56 -2.35 3.65
CA HIS A 117 -20.95 -3.35 4.63
C HIS A 117 -20.77 -4.78 4.09
N ALA A 118 -21.24 -5.06 2.87
CA ALA A 118 -21.08 -6.37 2.25
C ALA A 118 -19.61 -6.76 2.09
N ALA A 119 -18.78 -5.83 1.62
CA ALA A 119 -17.34 -6.02 1.50
C ALA A 119 -16.66 -6.37 2.84
N ASN A 120 -17.01 -5.65 3.90
CA ASN A 120 -16.47 -5.88 5.24
C ASN A 120 -16.92 -7.22 5.82
N THR A 121 -18.19 -7.59 5.61
CA THR A 121 -18.72 -8.89 6.03
C THR A 121 -17.98 -10.04 5.34
N ILE A 122 -17.68 -9.91 4.05
CA ILE A 122 -16.92 -10.93 3.31
C ILE A 122 -15.47 -11.03 3.78
N LYS A 123 -14.80 -9.89 4.08
CA LYS A 123 -13.42 -9.88 4.61
C LYS A 123 -13.28 -10.48 6.00
N GLY A 124 -14.34 -10.43 6.82
CA GLY A 124 -14.33 -10.92 8.19
C GLY A 124 -14.47 -12.45 8.34
N HIS A 125 -14.69 -13.17 7.23
CA HIS A 125 -14.80 -14.62 7.15
C HIS A 125 -13.61 -15.21 6.38
#